data_AF-A0A417Y1X4-F1
#
_entry.id   AF-A0A417Y1X4-F1
#
_cell.length_a   1.000
_cell.length_b   1.000
_cell.length_c   1.000
_cell.angle_alpha   90.00
_cell.angle_beta   90.00
_cell.angle_gamma   90.00
#
_symmetry.space_group_name_H-M   'P 1'
#
loop_
_entity.id
_entity.type
_entity.pdbx_description
1 polymer ?
#
loop_
_entity_poly.entity_id
_entity_poly.type
_entity_poly.pdbx_seq_one_letter_code
_entity_poly.pdbx_strand_id
1 'polypeptide(L)'
;MPLRSTIVGAASGVVLLAGVVGFAVGLPEVVGDEPEATAEEQGGDGRPAADLLPETLLDGALQRYPDVDPQYDEMANQVETYSGEKLTEAFGTDTAVALYTTADIQTQVAVTIYDGESGLFLQQGPPVPREMAANSQTYSDFLQEGDSVCIGQWQVQALEQEAPPFQVQCQRVVAGRTVNVYAAPGLTVEQTAEIVDDVVDQAGLE
;
A
#
# COMPACT_ATOMS: atom_id res chain seq x y z
N MET A 1 -43.17 -50.49 18.85
CA MET A 1 -43.34 -49.34 19.75
C MET A 1 -42.00 -48.64 19.89
N PRO A 2 -41.80 -47.44 19.29
CA PRO A 2 -40.55 -46.70 19.34
C PRO A 2 -40.58 -45.70 20.50
N LEU A 3 -39.62 -45.80 21.43
CA LEU A 3 -39.35 -44.80 22.46
C LEU A 3 -37.93 -45.05 23.01
N ARG A 4 -36.93 -44.96 22.13
CA ARG A 4 -35.50 -45.13 22.48
C ARG A 4 -34.58 -44.20 21.70
N SER A 5 -35.03 -43.01 21.33
CA SER A 5 -34.25 -42.09 20.46
C SER A 5 -33.95 -40.72 21.06
N THR A 6 -34.06 -40.56 22.39
CA THR A 6 -33.92 -39.25 23.05
C THR A 6 -32.95 -39.27 24.25
N ILE A 7 -31.99 -40.21 24.31
CA ILE A 7 -31.01 -40.31 25.41
C ILE A 7 -29.60 -40.62 24.86
N VAL A 8 -29.21 -39.95 23.78
CA VAL A 8 -27.79 -39.96 23.32
C VAL A 8 -27.27 -38.53 23.07
N GLY A 9 -28.14 -37.51 23.06
CA GLY A 9 -27.75 -36.13 22.72
C GLY A 9 -27.27 -35.24 23.88
N ALA A 10 -27.37 -35.66 25.14
CA ALA A 10 -27.11 -34.78 26.29
C ALA A 10 -25.76 -35.02 27.01
N ALA A 11 -25.01 -36.07 26.67
CA ALA A 11 -23.77 -36.42 27.37
C ALA A 11 -22.51 -35.81 26.73
N SER A 12 -22.55 -35.41 25.46
CA SER A 12 -21.39 -34.85 24.74
C SER A 12 -21.19 -33.34 24.89
N GLY A 13 -22.20 -32.61 25.39
CA GLY A 13 -22.12 -31.15 25.56
C GLY A 13 -21.36 -30.67 26.81
N VAL A 14 -21.31 -31.48 27.87
CA VAL A 14 -20.72 -31.06 29.17
C VAL A 14 -19.22 -31.33 29.25
N VAL A 15 -18.69 -32.29 28.47
CA VAL A 15 -17.25 -32.63 28.49
C VAL A 15 -16.40 -31.57 27.79
N LEU A 16 -16.93 -30.87 26.77
CA LEU A 16 -16.18 -29.83 26.05
C LEU A 16 -16.06 -28.51 26.83
N LEU A 17 -17.01 -28.18 27.70
CA LEU A 17 -16.95 -26.96 28.52
C LEU A 17 -16.02 -27.10 29.75
N ALA A 18 -15.78 -28.32 30.24
CA ALA A 18 -14.81 -28.56 31.32
C ALA A 18 -13.34 -28.52 30.82
N GLY A 19 -13.10 -28.78 29.54
CA GLY A 19 -11.75 -28.72 28.93
C GLY A 19 -11.20 -27.30 28.78
N VAL A 20 -12.07 -26.29 28.60
CA VAL A 20 -11.64 -24.89 28.39
C VAL A 20 -11.30 -24.19 29.71
N VAL A 21 -11.93 -24.58 30.83
CA VAL A 21 -11.66 -23.96 32.15
C VAL A 21 -10.42 -24.57 32.81
N GLY A 22 -10.09 -25.83 32.53
CA GLY A 22 -8.89 -26.49 33.09
C GLY A 22 -7.55 -25.98 32.54
N PHE A 23 -7.54 -25.35 31.35
CA PHE A 23 -6.32 -24.80 30.75
C PHE A 23 -5.97 -23.39 31.27
N ALA A 24 -6.89 -22.71 31.97
CA ALA A 24 -6.67 -21.35 32.45
C ALA A 24 -5.94 -21.28 33.80
N VAL A 25 -5.82 -22.39 34.55
CA VAL A 25 -5.30 -22.38 35.94
C VAL A 25 -4.07 -23.27 36.15
N GLY A 26 -3.62 -23.96 35.10
CA GLY A 26 -2.53 -24.94 35.15
C GLY A 26 -1.35 -24.63 34.23
N LEU A 27 -1.28 -23.42 33.67
CA LEU A 27 -0.06 -22.99 32.98
C LEU A 27 1.01 -22.71 34.05
N PRO A 28 2.14 -23.44 34.05
CA PRO A 28 3.28 -23.07 34.89
C PRO A 28 3.66 -21.62 34.57
N GLU A 29 4.09 -20.86 35.58
CA GLU A 29 4.75 -19.57 35.34
C GLU A 29 5.95 -19.84 34.44
N VAL A 30 5.76 -19.63 33.14
CA VAL A 30 6.84 -19.52 32.19
C VAL A 30 7.51 -18.21 32.57
N VAL A 31 8.44 -18.26 33.51
CA VAL A 31 9.59 -17.36 33.55
C VAL A 31 10.49 -17.76 32.38
N GLY A 32 9.92 -17.72 31.18
CA GLY A 32 10.70 -17.46 29.99
C GLY A 32 10.68 -15.95 29.93
N ASP A 33 11.87 -15.36 29.88
CA ASP A 33 12.05 -14.05 29.26
C ASP A 33 11.00 -13.98 28.16
N GLU A 34 10.02 -13.09 28.34
CA GLU A 34 9.37 -12.52 27.19
C GLU A 34 10.57 -12.18 26.30
N PRO A 35 10.70 -12.74 25.07
CA PRO A 35 11.35 -11.90 24.11
C PRO A 35 10.49 -10.64 24.20
N GLU A 36 11.03 -9.61 24.85
CA GLU A 36 11.00 -8.31 24.25
C GLU A 36 11.23 -8.62 22.78
N ALA A 37 10.12 -8.82 22.05
CA ALA A 37 9.99 -8.14 20.81
C ALA A 37 10.27 -6.69 21.22
N THR A 38 11.55 -6.34 21.27
CA THR A 38 12.03 -5.26 20.49
C THR A 38 11.21 -5.38 19.23
N ALA A 39 10.10 -4.64 19.18
CA ALA A 39 9.86 -3.83 18.02
C ALA A 39 11.23 -3.23 17.77
N GLU A 40 12.05 -3.94 16.98
CA GLU A 40 13.08 -3.29 16.20
C GLU A 40 12.27 -2.16 15.60
N GLU A 41 12.59 -0.94 16.03
CA GLU A 41 12.04 0.24 15.41
C GLU A 41 12.27 -0.03 13.92
N GLN A 42 11.20 -0.43 13.21
CA GLN A 42 11.14 -0.40 11.77
C GLN A 42 11.02 1.08 11.46
N GLY A 43 12.05 1.82 11.83
CA GLY A 43 12.14 3.24 11.71
C GLY A 43 12.90 3.46 10.43
N GLY A 44 12.35 4.34 9.60
CA GLY A 44 13.20 5.08 8.69
C GLY A 44 14.30 5.80 9.48
N ASP A 45 15.11 6.60 8.80
CA ASP A 45 16.17 7.43 9.39
C ASP A 45 15.77 8.43 10.50
N GLY A 46 14.56 8.32 11.08
CA GLY A 46 14.03 9.11 12.19
C GLY A 46 13.39 10.43 11.76
N ARG A 47 13.45 10.78 10.47
CA ARG A 47 12.76 11.96 9.94
C ARG A 47 11.25 11.73 9.85
N PRO A 48 10.38 12.73 10.08
CA PRO A 48 8.97 12.62 9.73
C PRO A 48 8.81 12.33 8.23
N ALA A 49 7.93 11.41 7.84
CA ALA A 49 7.66 11.07 6.45
C ALA A 49 7.22 12.31 5.63
N ALA A 50 6.55 13.26 6.29
CA ALA A 50 6.13 14.51 5.66
C ALA A 50 7.30 15.39 5.22
N ASP A 51 8.44 15.34 5.92
CA ASP A 51 9.65 16.12 5.61
C ASP A 51 10.42 15.54 4.41
N LEU A 52 10.00 14.38 3.90
CA LEU A 52 10.63 13.67 2.78
C LEU A 52 9.88 13.87 1.46
N LEU A 53 8.72 14.52 1.50
CA LEU A 53 7.92 14.78 0.31
C LEU A 53 8.54 15.92 -0.50
N PRO A 54 8.91 15.70 -1.78
CA PRO A 54 9.47 16.76 -2.61
C PRO A 54 8.49 17.88 -2.91
N GLU A 55 8.99 19.09 -3.20
CA GLU A 55 8.14 20.18 -3.69
C GLU A 55 7.73 19.97 -5.16
N THR A 56 8.64 19.41 -5.96
CA THR A 56 8.38 19.11 -7.38
C THR A 56 9.00 17.77 -7.81
N LEU A 57 8.46 17.20 -8.88
CA LEU A 57 8.89 15.92 -9.46
C LEU A 57 9.03 16.06 -10.98
N LEU A 58 9.73 15.11 -11.60
CA LEU A 58 10.06 15.06 -13.02
C LEU A 58 10.59 16.41 -13.55
N ASP A 59 11.69 16.89 -12.97
CA ASP A 59 12.33 18.16 -13.33
C ASP A 59 11.37 19.37 -13.29
N GLY A 60 10.36 19.34 -12.40
CA GLY A 60 9.37 20.41 -12.24
C GLY A 60 8.14 20.29 -13.13
N ALA A 61 8.03 19.23 -13.95
CA ALA A 61 6.83 18.96 -14.73
C ALA A 61 5.60 18.66 -13.84
N LEU A 62 5.86 18.08 -12.66
CA LEU A 62 4.87 17.81 -11.63
C LEU A 62 5.11 18.74 -10.43
N GLN A 63 4.06 19.47 -10.06
CA GLN A 63 4.04 20.39 -8.92
C GLN A 63 2.96 19.94 -7.94
N ARG A 64 3.07 20.33 -6.67
CA ARG A 64 2.02 20.05 -5.68
C ARG A 64 0.69 20.60 -6.21
N TYR A 65 -0.38 19.84 -6.06
CA TYR A 65 -1.70 20.23 -6.58
C TYR A 65 -2.14 21.65 -6.12
N PRO A 66 -1.96 22.02 -4.83
CA PRO A 66 -2.25 23.38 -4.36
C PRO A 66 -1.53 24.52 -5.08
N ASP A 67 -0.30 24.28 -5.55
CA ASP A 67 0.52 25.30 -6.22
C ASP A 67 0.09 25.53 -7.67
N VAL A 68 -0.47 24.51 -8.30
CA VAL A 68 -1.01 24.58 -9.67
C VAL A 68 -2.40 25.22 -9.67
N ASP A 69 -3.26 24.82 -8.73
CA ASP A 69 -4.62 25.34 -8.61
C ASP A 69 -4.99 25.69 -7.16
N PRO A 70 -4.71 26.93 -6.71
CA PRO A 70 -4.93 27.37 -5.34
C PRO A 70 -6.38 27.29 -4.88
N GLN A 71 -7.36 27.19 -5.79
CA GLN A 71 -8.76 27.04 -5.40
C GLN A 71 -9.06 25.67 -4.78
N TYR A 72 -8.17 24.71 -4.99
CA TYR A 72 -8.25 23.36 -4.44
C TYR A 72 -7.29 23.11 -3.27
N ASP A 73 -6.54 24.13 -2.83
CA ASP A 73 -5.59 24.02 -1.72
C ASP A 73 -6.21 23.37 -0.47
N GLU A 74 -7.35 23.91 0.00
CA GLU A 74 -8.04 23.36 1.17
C GLU A 74 -8.45 21.89 0.96
N MET A 75 -8.96 21.55 -0.23
CA MET A 75 -9.39 20.19 -0.54
C MET A 75 -8.20 19.22 -0.60
N ALA A 76 -7.11 19.60 -1.27
CA ALA A 76 -5.90 18.79 -1.38
C ALA A 76 -5.29 18.56 0.01
N ASN A 77 -5.16 19.61 0.83
CA ASN A 77 -4.67 19.50 2.20
C ASN A 77 -5.54 18.56 3.06
N GLN A 78 -6.88 18.63 2.92
CA GLN A 78 -7.79 17.73 3.61
C GLN A 78 -7.61 16.27 3.16
N VAL A 79 -7.45 16.03 1.85
CA VAL A 79 -7.23 14.68 1.31
C VAL A 79 -5.90 14.11 1.78
N GLU A 80 -4.82 14.89 1.73
CA GLU A 80 -3.50 14.48 2.18
C GLU A 80 -3.48 14.19 3.68
N THR A 81 -4.05 15.08 4.50
CA THR A 81 -4.15 14.89 5.95
C THR A 81 -4.97 13.65 6.28
N TYR A 82 -6.18 13.53 5.70
CA TYR A 82 -7.05 12.39 5.96
C TYR A 82 -6.41 11.07 5.54
N SER A 83 -5.74 11.04 4.38
CA SER A 83 -5.08 9.84 3.87
C SER A 83 -3.87 9.48 4.73
N GLY A 84 -3.03 10.45 5.10
CA GLY A 84 -1.90 10.26 6.00
C GLY A 84 -2.32 9.72 7.37
N GLU A 85 -3.36 10.31 7.98
CA GLU A 85 -3.92 9.82 9.24
C GLU A 85 -4.47 8.40 9.13
N LYS A 86 -5.22 8.09 8.07
CA LYS A 86 -5.81 6.76 7.87
C LYS A 86 -4.77 5.69 7.62
N LEU A 87 -3.74 6.00 6.84
CA LEU A 87 -2.63 5.08 6.58
C LEU A 87 -1.78 4.92 7.84
N THR A 88 -1.50 6.00 8.57
CA THR A 88 -0.79 5.92 9.86
C THR A 88 -1.53 5.03 10.85
N GLU A 89 -2.86 5.18 10.96
CA GLU A 89 -3.71 4.33 11.80
C GLU A 89 -3.67 2.86 11.35
N ALA A 90 -3.71 2.60 10.04
CA ALA A 90 -3.78 1.25 9.49
C ALA A 90 -2.44 0.49 9.54
N PHE A 91 -1.33 1.18 9.25
CA PHE A 91 0.01 0.60 9.23
C PHE A 91 0.74 0.71 10.57
N GLY A 92 0.24 1.52 11.50
CA GLY A 92 0.85 1.71 12.82
C GLY A 92 2.20 2.42 12.77
N THR A 93 2.46 3.17 11.70
CA THR A 93 3.74 3.84 11.44
C THR A 93 3.51 5.21 10.80
N ASP A 94 4.47 6.11 10.94
CA ASP A 94 4.41 7.45 10.37
C ASP A 94 4.25 7.38 8.85
N THR A 95 3.19 7.99 8.33
CA THR A 95 2.86 7.97 6.90
C THR A 95 2.51 9.36 6.42
N ALA A 96 3.08 9.76 5.29
CA ALA A 96 2.73 11.01 4.61
C ALA A 96 2.26 10.77 3.19
N VAL A 97 1.35 11.62 2.73
CA VAL A 97 0.79 11.60 1.38
C VAL A 97 0.89 12.97 0.76
N ALA A 98 1.30 13.04 -0.50
CA ALA A 98 1.34 14.25 -1.30
C ALA A 98 0.68 14.02 -2.66
N LEU A 99 -0.13 14.97 -3.10
CA LEU A 99 -0.70 15.03 -4.44
C LEU A 99 0.08 16.01 -5.32
N TYR A 100 0.42 15.55 -6.52
CA TYR A 100 1.08 16.32 -7.56
C TYR A 100 0.28 16.26 -8.85
N THR A 101 0.46 17.26 -9.68
CA THR A 101 -0.24 17.36 -10.95
C THR A 101 0.60 18.12 -11.99
N THR A 102 0.33 17.87 -13.26
CA THR A 102 0.86 18.69 -14.35
C THR A 102 0.20 20.07 -14.35
N ALA A 103 0.86 21.06 -14.94
CA ALA A 103 0.34 22.43 -15.00
C ALA A 103 -1.04 22.57 -15.69
N ASP A 104 -1.40 21.61 -16.55
CA ASP A 104 -2.70 21.53 -17.24
C ASP A 104 -3.72 20.59 -16.54
N ILE A 105 -3.34 20.03 -15.38
CA ILE A 105 -4.16 19.18 -14.51
C ILE A 105 -4.66 17.92 -15.24
N GLN A 106 -3.93 17.45 -16.26
CA GLN A 106 -4.30 16.23 -17.01
C GLN A 106 -3.72 14.95 -16.39
N THR A 107 -2.63 15.07 -15.64
CA THR A 107 -1.95 13.95 -14.98
C THR A 107 -1.93 14.20 -13.48
N GLN A 108 -2.36 13.22 -12.69
CA GLN A 108 -2.31 13.30 -11.22
C GLN A 108 -1.43 12.19 -10.67
N VAL A 109 -0.64 12.53 -9.66
CA VAL A 109 0.27 11.61 -8.99
C VAL A 109 0.06 11.74 -7.49
N ALA A 110 -0.07 10.61 -6.80
CA ALA A 110 -0.03 10.54 -5.34
C ALA A 110 1.26 9.85 -4.92
N VAL A 111 2.06 10.52 -4.11
CA VAL A 111 3.24 9.96 -3.46
C VAL A 111 2.87 9.65 -2.02
N THR A 112 3.18 8.44 -1.57
CA THR A 112 3.02 8.00 -0.19
C THR A 112 4.36 7.51 0.32
N ILE A 113 4.79 7.99 1.49
CA ILE A 113 6.01 7.55 2.17
C ILE A 113 5.63 7.05 3.55
N TYR A 114 6.13 5.86 3.92
CA TYR A 114 5.92 5.28 5.25
C TYR A 114 7.12 4.42 5.66
N ASP A 115 7.30 4.20 6.96
CA ASP A 115 8.37 3.31 7.43
C ASP A 115 7.99 1.83 7.33
N GLY A 116 8.98 1.01 7.01
CA GLY A 116 8.84 -0.43 6.88
C GLY A 116 8.81 -0.92 5.43
N GLU A 117 8.78 -2.24 5.30
CA GLU A 117 8.76 -2.93 4.02
C GLU A 117 7.41 -2.79 3.31
N SER A 118 7.47 -2.70 1.98
CA SER A 118 6.27 -2.71 1.15
C SER A 118 5.74 -4.14 0.99
N GLY A 119 4.54 -4.40 1.51
CA GLY A 119 3.84 -5.65 1.27
C GLY A 119 3.24 -5.76 -0.14
N LEU A 120 3.00 -6.99 -0.60
CA LEU A 120 2.28 -7.22 -1.85
C LEU A 120 0.78 -6.91 -1.67
N PHE A 121 0.35 -5.69 -2.04
CA PHE A 121 -1.04 -5.25 -1.92
C PHE A 121 -1.77 -5.25 -3.28
N LEU A 122 -2.52 -6.33 -3.57
CA LEU A 122 -3.18 -6.53 -4.86
C LEU A 122 -4.70 -6.34 -4.78
N GLN A 123 -5.19 -5.13 -5.01
CA GLN A 123 -6.64 -4.87 -4.98
C GLN A 123 -7.45 -5.69 -5.99
N GLN A 124 -6.87 -5.95 -7.17
CA GLN A 124 -7.53 -6.66 -8.29
C GLN A 124 -7.14 -8.15 -8.36
N GLY A 125 -6.35 -8.64 -7.41
CA GLY A 125 -5.75 -9.97 -7.46
C GLY A 125 -4.49 -10.06 -8.34
N PRO A 126 -3.93 -11.27 -8.54
CA PRO A 126 -2.74 -11.49 -9.35
C PRO A 126 -3.00 -11.22 -10.85
N PRO A 127 -1.94 -10.95 -11.64
CA PRO A 127 -2.09 -10.71 -13.07
C PRO A 127 -2.58 -12.01 -13.74
N VAL A 128 -3.48 -11.86 -14.70
CA VAL A 128 -4.03 -12.99 -15.47
C VAL A 128 -3.44 -12.96 -16.87
N PRO A 129 -2.89 -14.09 -17.38
CA PRO A 129 -2.42 -14.16 -18.76
C PRO A 129 -3.49 -13.70 -19.74
N ARG A 130 -3.08 -12.92 -20.73
CA ARG A 130 -4.02 -12.25 -21.66
C ARG A 130 -4.95 -13.22 -22.37
N GLU A 131 -4.43 -14.38 -22.76
CA GLU A 131 -5.18 -15.47 -23.41
C GLU A 131 -6.27 -16.07 -22.50
N MET A 132 -6.13 -15.95 -21.19
CA MET A 132 -7.11 -16.42 -20.19
C MET A 132 -8.09 -15.30 -19.79
N ALA A 133 -7.74 -14.04 -20.04
CA ALA A 133 -8.55 -12.86 -19.75
C ALA A 133 -9.54 -12.51 -20.88
N ALA A 134 -10.10 -13.52 -21.58
CA ALA A 134 -10.83 -13.37 -22.84
C ALA A 134 -12.04 -12.41 -22.84
N ASN A 135 -12.50 -11.96 -21.66
CA ASN A 135 -13.59 -10.99 -21.50
C ASN A 135 -13.19 -9.74 -20.69
N SER A 136 -11.92 -9.58 -20.32
CA SER A 136 -11.46 -8.42 -19.58
C SER A 136 -11.23 -7.25 -20.53
N GLN A 137 -11.77 -6.07 -20.18
CA GLN A 137 -11.45 -4.82 -20.88
C GLN A 137 -10.12 -4.23 -20.40
N THR A 138 -9.59 -4.74 -19.29
CA THR A 138 -8.36 -4.28 -18.66
C THR A 138 -7.31 -5.39 -18.61
N TYR A 139 -6.06 -5.00 -18.77
CA TYR A 139 -4.88 -5.84 -18.58
C TYR A 139 -4.03 -5.20 -17.50
N SER A 140 -3.48 -6.00 -16.59
CA SER A 140 -2.56 -5.53 -15.56
C SER A 140 -1.36 -6.44 -15.50
N ASP A 141 -0.18 -5.87 -15.32
CA ASP A 141 1.07 -6.61 -15.26
C ASP A 141 2.05 -5.98 -14.28
N PHE A 142 2.97 -6.81 -13.77
CA PHE A 142 4.05 -6.39 -12.89
C PHE A 142 5.32 -6.25 -13.71
N LEU A 143 6.01 -5.13 -13.50
CA LEU A 143 7.24 -4.80 -14.18
C LEU A 143 8.26 -4.39 -13.13
N GLN A 144 9.53 -4.69 -13.41
CA GLN A 144 10.64 -4.14 -12.64
C GLN A 144 11.30 -3.07 -13.50
N GLU A 145 11.29 -1.84 -13.01
CA GLU A 145 11.92 -0.68 -13.65
C GLU A 145 12.96 -0.12 -12.67
N GLY A 146 14.25 -0.27 -13.03
CA GLY A 146 15.35 0.00 -12.10
C GLY A 146 15.20 -0.80 -10.80
N ASP A 147 15.29 -0.10 -9.67
CA ASP A 147 15.10 -0.67 -8.32
C ASP A 147 13.65 -0.59 -7.82
N SER A 148 12.72 -0.19 -8.69
CA SER A 148 11.29 -0.07 -8.38
C SER A 148 10.51 -1.28 -8.92
N VAL A 149 9.55 -1.76 -8.14
CA VAL A 149 8.56 -2.73 -8.60
C VAL A 149 7.28 -1.96 -8.95
N CYS A 150 6.80 -2.15 -10.17
CA CYS A 150 5.65 -1.43 -10.68
C CYS A 150 4.53 -2.39 -11.10
N ILE A 151 3.31 -1.91 -11.00
CA ILE A 151 2.13 -2.51 -11.64
C ILE A 151 1.49 -1.47 -12.55
N GLY A 152 1.37 -1.79 -13.83
CA GLY A 152 0.62 -0.98 -14.79
C GLY A 152 -0.76 -1.58 -15.05
N GLN A 153 -1.74 -0.72 -15.34
CA GLN A 153 -3.06 -1.12 -15.80
C GLN A 153 -3.40 -0.43 -17.11
N TRP A 154 -3.76 -1.22 -18.12
CA TRP A 154 -4.10 -0.77 -19.45
C TRP A 154 -5.53 -1.15 -19.80
N GLN A 155 -6.17 -0.33 -20.63
CA GLN A 155 -7.24 -0.85 -21.47
C GLN A 155 -6.59 -1.74 -22.53
N VAL A 156 -7.18 -2.90 -22.85
CA VAL A 156 -6.56 -3.85 -23.80
C VAL A 156 -6.25 -3.17 -25.15
N GLN A 157 -7.13 -2.27 -25.61
CA GLN A 157 -6.93 -1.50 -26.84
C GLN A 157 -5.77 -0.50 -26.75
N ALA A 158 -5.54 0.10 -25.58
CA ALA A 158 -4.42 1.01 -25.35
C ALA A 158 -3.10 0.22 -25.39
N LEU A 159 -3.07 -0.94 -24.74
CA LEU A 159 -1.91 -1.85 -24.77
C LEU A 159 -1.56 -2.30 -26.20
N GLU A 160 -2.57 -2.65 -27.01
CA GLU A 160 -2.37 -3.03 -28.42
C GLU A 160 -1.81 -1.90 -29.28
N GLN A 161 -2.00 -0.65 -28.87
CA GLN A 161 -1.49 0.55 -29.53
C GLN A 161 -0.19 1.06 -28.88
N GLU A 162 0.40 0.29 -27.96
CA GLU A 162 1.58 0.68 -27.18
C GLU A 162 1.38 2.03 -26.45
N ALA A 163 0.12 2.35 -26.10
CA ALA A 163 -0.21 3.56 -25.38
C ALA A 163 0.07 3.39 -23.87
N PRO A 164 0.31 4.49 -23.15
CA PRO A 164 0.52 4.44 -21.71
C PRO A 164 -0.64 3.76 -20.96
N PRO A 165 -0.34 3.13 -19.82
CA PRO A 165 -1.37 2.66 -18.90
C PRO A 165 -2.28 3.81 -18.46
N PHE A 166 -3.54 3.50 -18.14
CA PHE A 166 -4.44 4.50 -17.55
C PHE A 166 -4.16 4.71 -16.06
N GLN A 167 -3.42 3.77 -15.44
CA GLN A 167 -3.01 3.81 -14.04
C GLN A 167 -1.71 3.04 -13.87
N VAL A 168 -0.76 3.61 -13.12
CA VAL A 168 0.48 2.95 -12.71
C VAL A 168 0.65 3.11 -11.21
N GLN A 169 1.18 2.08 -10.57
CA GLN A 169 1.70 2.20 -9.22
C GLN A 169 3.11 1.61 -9.17
N CYS A 170 4.09 2.38 -8.72
CA CYS A 170 5.47 1.93 -8.50
C CYS A 170 5.83 2.05 -7.02
N GLN A 171 6.63 1.13 -6.52
CA GLN A 171 7.10 1.16 -5.15
C GLN A 171 8.57 0.74 -5.03
N ARG A 172 9.26 1.36 -4.07
CA ARG A 172 10.62 1.00 -3.67
C ARG A 172 10.75 1.03 -2.16
N VAL A 173 11.42 0.02 -1.62
CA VAL A 173 11.88 0.02 -0.23
C VAL A 173 13.32 0.49 -0.20
N VAL A 174 13.62 1.56 0.54
CA VAL A 174 14.95 2.15 0.66
C VAL A 174 15.12 2.78 2.03
N ALA A 175 16.28 2.63 2.65
CA ALA A 175 16.61 3.19 3.97
C ALA A 175 15.54 2.92 5.06
N GLY A 176 14.94 1.72 5.06
CA GLY A 176 13.89 1.34 6.01
C GLY A 176 12.52 1.97 5.75
N ARG A 177 12.33 2.63 4.60
CA ARG A 177 11.08 3.26 4.18
C ARG A 177 10.57 2.67 2.89
N THR A 178 9.25 2.72 2.70
CA THR A 178 8.63 2.51 1.40
C THR A 178 8.23 3.85 0.79
N VAL A 179 8.69 4.09 -0.43
CA VAL A 179 8.16 5.11 -1.33
C VAL A 179 7.18 4.44 -2.29
N ASN A 180 5.92 4.84 -2.27
CA ASN A 180 4.88 4.36 -3.17
C ASN A 180 4.34 5.52 -3.99
N VAL A 181 4.38 5.38 -5.32
CA VAL A 181 3.92 6.38 -6.28
C VAL A 181 2.78 5.79 -7.07
N TYR A 182 1.63 6.44 -7.02
CA TYR A 182 0.46 6.13 -7.82
C TYR A 182 0.25 7.23 -8.86
N ALA A 183 0.16 6.90 -10.13
CA ALA A 183 -0.05 7.85 -11.23
C ALA A 183 -1.30 7.50 -12.04
N ALA A 184 -2.13 8.50 -12.34
CA ALA A 184 -3.30 8.35 -13.20
C ALA A 184 -3.77 9.68 -13.81
N PRO A 185 -4.20 9.70 -15.08
CA PRO A 185 -3.65 8.95 -16.22
C PRO A 185 -2.41 9.66 -16.78
N GLY A 186 -1.78 9.10 -17.81
CA GLY A 186 -0.87 9.87 -18.69
C GLY A 186 0.62 9.67 -18.46
N LEU A 187 1.02 8.93 -17.43
CA LEU A 187 2.42 8.52 -17.25
C LEU A 187 2.64 7.08 -17.67
N THR A 188 3.82 6.84 -18.24
CA THR A 188 4.33 5.49 -18.49
C THR A 188 4.81 4.84 -17.20
N VAL A 189 5.10 3.54 -17.26
CA VAL A 189 5.67 2.80 -16.13
C VAL A 189 7.07 3.34 -15.78
N GLU A 190 7.90 3.57 -16.79
CA GLU A 190 9.24 4.16 -16.66
C GLU A 190 9.19 5.53 -15.99
N GLN A 191 8.36 6.45 -16.48
CA GLN A 191 8.21 7.78 -15.85
C GLN A 191 7.69 7.71 -14.41
N THR A 192 6.87 6.72 -14.09
CA THR A 192 6.38 6.54 -12.71
C THR A 192 7.47 5.98 -11.79
N ALA A 193 8.37 5.14 -12.33
CA ALA A 193 9.57 4.69 -11.62
C ALA A 193 10.59 5.84 -11.44
N GLU A 194 10.76 6.71 -12.44
CA GLU A 194 11.58 7.93 -12.33
C GLU A 194 11.08 8.86 -11.23
N ILE A 195 9.76 8.96 -11.02
CA ILE A 195 9.21 9.71 -9.87
C ILE A 195 9.63 9.08 -8.54
N VAL A 196 9.69 7.75 -8.45
CA VAL A 196 10.21 7.09 -7.25
C VAL A 196 11.67 7.47 -7.05
N ASP A 197 12.49 7.46 -8.11
CA ASP A 197 13.88 7.91 -8.06
C ASP A 197 13.99 9.37 -7.58
N ASP A 198 13.21 10.29 -8.15
CA ASP A 198 13.19 11.70 -7.74
C ASP A 198 12.87 11.88 -6.26
N VAL A 199 11.89 11.13 -5.74
CA VAL A 199 11.53 11.19 -4.32
C VAL A 199 12.69 10.70 -3.47
N VAL A 200 13.28 9.57 -3.85
CA VAL A 200 14.41 8.96 -3.12
C VAL A 200 15.62 9.89 -3.09
N ASP A 201 15.99 10.45 -4.24
CA ASP A 201 17.13 11.35 -4.39
C ASP A 201 16.92 12.67 -3.64
N GLN A 202 15.75 13.31 -3.79
CA GLN A 202 15.46 14.59 -3.14
C GLN A 202 15.26 14.45 -1.63
N ALA A 203 14.72 13.30 -1.18
CA ALA A 203 14.64 12.97 0.23
C ALA A 203 16.02 12.58 0.80
N GLY A 204 17.04 12.31 -0.02
CA GLY A 204 18.35 11.84 0.43
C GLY A 204 18.27 10.46 1.10
N LEU A 205 17.49 9.56 0.51
CA LEU A 205 17.33 8.17 0.95
C LEU A 205 18.24 7.28 0.09
N GLU A 206 19.54 7.22 0.38
CA GLU A 206 20.51 6.35 -0.33
C GLU A 206 20.92 5.12 0.49
#